data_AF-A0A945UDD8-F1
#
_entry.id   AF-A0A945UDD8-F1
#
_cell.length_a   1.000
_cell.length_b   1.000
_cell.length_c   1.000
_cell.angle_alpha   90.00
_cell.angle_beta   90.00
_cell.angle_gamma   90.00
#
_symmetry.space_group_name_H-M   'P 1'
#
loop_
_entity.id
_entity.type
_entity.pdbx_description
1 polymer ?
#
loop_
_entity_poly.entity_id
_entity_poly.type
_entity_poly.pdbx_seq_one_letter_code
_entity_poly.pdbx_strand_id
1 'polypeptide(L)'
;MSPGAKPSADILRQYEQLKADIERHQYQYYVLSEPLLPDIEFDHLFQQLLDFEQQYPSLTTAESPSQRVGMKPHDGFTEVVHLQRMLSLDNAF
;
A
#
# COMPACT_ATOMS: atom_id res chain seq x y z
N MET A 1 2.22 -13.71 22.83
CA MET A 1 2.12 -13.62 21.36
C MET A 1 2.20 -15.02 20.82
N SER A 2 1.10 -15.54 20.24
CA SER A 2 1.08 -16.88 19.66
C SER A 2 2.11 -16.96 18.53
N PRO A 3 2.88 -18.05 18.40
CA PRO A 3 3.66 -18.27 17.20
C PRO A 3 2.66 -18.47 16.08
N GLY A 4 2.47 -17.46 15.24
CA GLY A 4 1.63 -17.59 14.05
C GLY A 4 2.09 -18.78 13.22
N ALA A 5 1.15 -19.44 12.53
CA ALA A 5 1.49 -20.58 11.69
C ALA A 5 2.58 -20.15 10.69
N LYS A 6 3.52 -21.05 10.37
CA LYS A 6 4.44 -20.79 9.27
C LYS A 6 3.70 -21.05 7.96
N PRO A 7 3.72 -20.11 7.00
CA PRO A 7 3.06 -20.32 5.71
C PRO A 7 3.78 -21.44 4.93
N SER A 8 3.00 -22.28 4.24
CA SER A 8 3.55 -23.24 3.29
C SER A 8 4.00 -22.54 2.00
N ALA A 9 4.73 -23.24 1.13
CA ALA A 9 5.15 -22.70 -0.16
C ALA A 9 3.95 -22.29 -1.05
N ASP A 10 2.85 -23.02 -0.96
CA ASP A 10 1.62 -22.71 -1.71
C ASP A 10 0.94 -21.45 -1.18
N ILE A 11 0.90 -21.28 0.16
CA ILE A 11 0.36 -20.08 0.80
C ILE A 11 1.20 -18.86 0.44
N LEU A 12 2.53 -18.98 0.46
CA LEU A 12 3.43 -17.90 0.01
C LEU A 12 3.14 -17.48 -1.43
N ARG A 13 2.92 -18.46 -2.33
CA ARG A 13 2.61 -18.17 -3.72
C ARG A 13 1.25 -17.47 -3.87
N GLN A 14 0.23 -17.90 -3.14
CA GLN A 14 -1.09 -17.27 -3.15
C GLN A 14 -1.03 -15.84 -2.61
N TYR A 15 -0.30 -15.63 -1.51
CA TYR A 15 -0.09 -14.31 -0.93
C TYR A 15 0.61 -13.36 -1.90
N GLU A 16 1.70 -13.79 -2.54
CA GLU A 16 2.42 -12.95 -3.51
C GLU A 16 1.55 -12.64 -4.74
N GLN A 17 0.73 -13.58 -5.20
CA GLN A 17 -0.21 -13.34 -6.30
C GLN A 17 -1.26 -12.30 -5.91
N LEU A 18 -1.88 -12.45 -4.73
CA LEU A 18 -2.87 -11.51 -4.22
C LEU A 18 -2.29 -10.11 -4.04
N LYS A 19 -1.06 -10.02 -3.52
CA LYS A 19 -0.33 -8.76 -3.35
C LYS A 19 -0.11 -8.06 -4.69
N ALA A 20 0.37 -8.81 -5.70
CA ALA A 20 0.59 -8.28 -7.05
C ALA A 20 -0.70 -7.81 -7.73
N ASP A 21 -1.81 -8.54 -7.54
CA ASP A 21 -3.10 -8.16 -8.08
C ASP A 21 -3.62 -6.86 -7.42
N ILE A 22 -3.52 -6.74 -6.10
CA ILE A 22 -3.87 -5.51 -5.36
C ILE A 22 -3.03 -4.33 -5.84
N GLU A 23 -1.71 -4.49 -5.94
CA GLU A 23 -0.80 -3.43 -6.42
C GLU A 23 -1.15 -2.97 -7.84
N ARG A 24 -1.50 -3.91 -8.72
CA ARG A 24 -1.96 -3.58 -10.08
C ARG A 24 -3.25 -2.76 -10.06
N HIS A 25 -4.22 -3.12 -9.21
CA HIS A 25 -5.47 -2.37 -9.09
C HIS A 25 -5.24 -0.98 -8.47
N GLN A 26 -4.39 -0.86 -7.46
CA GLN A 26 -4.00 0.42 -6.88
C GLN A 26 -3.32 1.32 -7.90
N TYR A 27 -2.41 0.78 -8.73
CA TYR A 27 -1.78 1.55 -9.81
C TYR A 27 -2.80 2.07 -10.81
N GLN A 28 -3.73 1.23 -11.24
CA GLN A 28 -4.80 1.60 -12.17
C GLN A 28 -5.72 2.70 -11.58
N TYR A 29 -6.08 2.57 -10.30
CA TYR A 29 -6.92 3.54 -9.60
C TYR A 29 -6.20 4.87 -9.35
N TYR A 30 -5.01 4.84 -8.73
CA TYR A 30 -4.31 6.04 -8.27
C TYR A 30 -3.45 6.72 -9.34
N VAL A 31 -2.87 5.97 -10.28
CA VAL A 31 -1.92 6.52 -11.25
C VAL A 31 -2.58 6.72 -12.61
N LEU A 32 -3.28 5.71 -13.12
CA LEU A 32 -3.90 5.78 -14.45
C LEU A 32 -5.30 6.39 -14.42
N SER A 33 -5.95 6.47 -13.26
CA SER A 33 -7.37 6.88 -13.14
C SER A 33 -8.31 6.01 -14.00
N GLU A 34 -7.94 4.75 -14.22
CA GLU A 34 -8.65 3.76 -15.03
C GLU A 34 -8.94 2.49 -14.20
N PRO A 35 -9.85 2.55 -13.22
CA PRO A 35 -10.12 1.42 -12.33
C PRO A 35 -10.62 0.20 -13.11
N LEU A 36 -9.95 -0.95 -12.89
CA LEU A 36 -10.32 -2.24 -13.51
C LEU A 36 -11.39 -3.00 -12.72
N LEU A 37 -11.59 -2.65 -11.45
CA LEU A 37 -12.54 -3.29 -10.55
C LEU A 37 -13.44 -2.25 -9.88
N PRO A 38 -14.71 -2.59 -9.62
CA PRO A 38 -15.53 -1.83 -8.67
C PRO A 38 -14.92 -1.88 -7.26
N ASP A 39 -15.15 -0.83 -6.47
CA ASP A 39 -14.60 -0.70 -5.11
C ASP A 39 -14.91 -1.91 -4.22
N ILE A 40 -16.12 -2.47 -4.29
CA ILE A 40 -16.53 -3.65 -3.50
C ILE A 40 -15.63 -4.88 -3.76
N GLU A 41 -15.22 -5.10 -5.02
CA GLU A 41 -14.36 -6.22 -5.39
C GLU A 41 -12.93 -5.99 -4.89
N PHE A 42 -12.45 -4.74 -4.98
CA PHE A 42 -11.16 -4.37 -4.42
C PHE A 42 -11.13 -4.53 -2.89
N ASP A 43 -12.18 -4.11 -2.20
CA ASP A 43 -12.32 -4.27 -0.74
C ASP A 43 -12.27 -5.76 -0.36
N HIS A 44 -12.89 -6.65 -1.13
CA HIS A 44 -12.81 -8.08 -0.92
C HIS A 44 -11.39 -8.63 -1.05
N LEU A 45 -10.63 -8.20 -2.08
CA LEU A 45 -9.22 -8.58 -2.22
C LEU A 45 -8.38 -8.06 -1.05
N PHE A 46 -8.63 -6.84 -0.61
CA PHE A 46 -7.90 -6.23 0.49
C PHE A 46 -8.21 -6.90 1.84
N GLN A 47 -9.46 -7.29 2.09
CA GLN A 47 -9.81 -8.08 3.28
C GLN A 47 -9.11 -9.44 3.27
N GLN A 48 -9.03 -10.12 2.12
CA GLN A 48 -8.28 -11.37 2.01
C GLN A 48 -6.80 -11.20 2.36
N LEU A 49 -6.18 -10.09 1.92
CA LEU A 49 -4.79 -9.78 2.27
C LEU A 49 -4.61 -9.64 3.79
N LEU A 50 -5.52 -8.92 4.45
CA LEU A 50 -5.52 -8.75 5.91
C LEU A 50 -5.70 -10.08 6.63
N ASP A 51 -6.59 -10.94 6.14
CA ASP A 51 -6.81 -12.29 6.71
C ASP A 51 -5.54 -13.15 6.60
N PHE A 52 -4.85 -13.11 5.46
CA PHE A 52 -3.56 -13.80 5.30
C PHE A 52 -2.53 -13.30 6.31
N GLU A 53 -2.39 -11.98 6.46
CA GLU A 53 -1.42 -11.37 7.37
C GLU A 53 -1.76 -11.62 8.84
N GLN A 54 -3.04 -11.68 9.18
CA GLN A 54 -3.50 -12.04 10.52
C GLN A 54 -3.21 -13.51 10.83
N GLN A 55 -3.43 -14.41 9.88
CA GLN A 55 -3.15 -15.84 10.03
C GLN A 55 -1.65 -16.14 10.04
N TYR A 56 -0.88 -15.39 9.27
CA TYR A 56 0.57 -15.54 9.09
C TYR A 56 1.30 -14.21 9.36
N PRO A 57 1.51 -13.82 10.63
CA PRO A 57 2.19 -12.57 11.00
C PRO A 57 3.61 -12.42 10.45
N SER A 58 4.24 -13.50 9.97
CA SER A 58 5.53 -13.46 9.28
C SER A 58 5.45 -12.89 7.86
N LEU A 59 4.24 -12.78 7.27
CA LEU A 59 4.02 -12.22 5.94
C LEU A 59 3.86 -10.70 5.96
N THR A 60 3.47 -10.12 7.11
CA THR A 60 3.34 -8.67 7.26
C THR A 60 4.71 -8.02 7.13
N THR A 61 4.93 -7.35 6.01
CA THR A 61 6.17 -6.61 5.70
C THR A 61 5.84 -5.14 5.47
N ALA A 62 6.82 -4.25 5.66
CA ALA A 62 6.66 -2.80 5.41
C ALA A 62 6.35 -2.47 3.94
N GLU A 63 6.58 -3.41 3.03
CA GLU A 63 6.26 -3.29 1.61
C GLU A 63 4.83 -3.72 1.28
N SER A 64 4.12 -4.37 2.20
CA SER A 64 2.74 -4.82 1.96
C SER A 64 1.79 -3.63 1.72
N PRO A 65 0.86 -3.73 0.76
CA PRO A 65 -0.20 -2.74 0.56
C PRO A 65 -1.04 -2.46 1.82
N SER A 66 -1.14 -3.41 2.76
CA SER A 66 -1.87 -3.24 4.02
C SER A 66 -1.19 -2.27 5.00
N GLN A 67 0.13 -2.07 4.86
CA GLN A 67 0.95 -1.25 5.76
C GLN A 67 1.10 0.19 5.26
N ARG A 68 0.54 0.51 4.09
CA ARG A 68 0.70 1.80 3.42
C ARG A 68 -0.66 2.47 3.24
N VAL A 69 -0.66 3.79 3.37
CA VAL A 69 -1.81 4.62 2.97
C VAL A 69 -1.49 5.18 1.58
N GLY A 70 -2.16 4.66 0.55
CA GLY A 70 -1.89 5.01 -0.85
C GLY A 70 -0.72 4.22 -1.47
N MET A 71 -0.30 4.63 -2.68
CA MET A 71 0.81 4.02 -3.41
C MET A 71 2.18 4.59 -2.99
N LYS A 72 3.26 3.84 -3.30
CA LYS A 72 4.64 4.31 -3.08
C LYS A 72 4.79 5.73 -3.68
N PRO A 73 5.29 6.72 -2.90
CA PRO A 73 5.61 8.03 -3.45
C PRO A 73 6.53 7.86 -4.66
N HIS A 74 6.36 8.69 -5.69
CA HIS A 74 7.31 8.72 -6.80
C HIS A 74 8.72 8.96 -6.27
N ASP A 75 9.68 8.15 -6.73
CA ASP A 75 11.09 8.40 -6.44
C ASP A 75 11.51 9.71 -7.14
N GLY A 76 12.06 10.67 -6.37
CA GLY A 76 12.69 11.86 -6.94
C GLY A 76 11.87 13.15 -6.88
N PHE A 77 11.46 13.58 -5.69
CA PHE A 77 11.27 15.02 -5.48
C PHE A 77 12.64 15.69 -5.45
N THR A 78 13.04 16.30 -6.57
CA THR A 78 14.19 17.20 -6.58
C THR A 78 13.87 18.47 -5.82
N GLU A 79 14.82 18.92 -5.00
CA GLU A 79 14.72 20.22 -4.35
C GLU A 79 14.61 21.31 -5.42
N VAL A 80 13.56 22.12 -5.36
CA VAL A 80 13.35 23.24 -6.26
C VAL A 80 13.53 24.55 -5.49
N VAL A 81 14.32 25.46 -6.05
CA VAL A 81 14.48 26.79 -5.48
C VAL A 81 13.25 27.63 -5.87
N HIS A 82 12.47 28.04 -4.88
CA HIS A 82 11.37 28.97 -5.11
C HIS A 82 11.89 30.33 -5.62
N LEU A 83 11.31 30.85 -6.72
CA LEU A 83 11.71 32.13 -7.32
C LEU A 83 11.52 33.33 -6.38
N GLN A 84 10.59 33.21 -5.43
CA GLN A 84 10.38 34.15 -4.35
C GLN A 84 10.37 33.39 -3.03
N ARG A 85 10.87 34.02 -1.98
CA ARG A 85 10.84 33.43 -0.64
C ARG A 85 9.39 33.19 -0.22
N MET A 86 9.08 31.95 0.13
CA MET A 86 7.86 31.63 0.86
C MET A 86 8.04 32.17 2.29
N LEU A 87 7.48 33.33 2.57
CA LEU A 87 7.49 33.92 3.90
C LEU A 87 6.53 33.14 4.80
N SER A 88 6.96 32.83 6.02
CA SER A 88 6.05 32.37 7.07
C SER A 88 5.21 33.54 7.56
N LEU A 89 4.01 33.26 8.06
CA LEU A 89 3.26 34.23 8.84
C LEU A 89 3.88 34.36 10.23
N ASP A 90 3.91 35.58 10.76
CA ASP A 90 4.31 35.85 12.14
C ASP A 90 3.17 35.47 13.11
N ASN A 91 3.56 34.97 14.27
CA ASN A 91 2.63 34.69 15.37
C ASN A 91 2.28 35.98 16.12
N ALA A 92 1.00 36.18 16.44
CA ALA A 92 0.54 37.24 17.34
C ALA A 92 0.23 36.67 18.73
N PHE A 93 0.78 37.29 19.79
CA PHE A 93 0.53 36.96 21.20
C PHE A 93 -0.24 38.08 21.89
#